data_AF-A0A662AFY3-F1
#
_entry.id   AF-A0A662AFY3-F1
#
_cell.length_a   1.000
_cell.length_b   1.000
_cell.length_c   1.000
_cell.angle_alpha   90.00
_cell.angle_beta   90.00
_cell.angle_gamma   90.00
#
_symmetry.space_group_name_H-M   'P 1'
#
loop_
_entity.id
_entity.type
_entity.pdbx_description
1 polymer ?
#
loop_
_entity_poly.entity_id
_entity_poly.type
_entity_poly.pdbx_seq_one_letter_code
_entity_poly.pdbx_strand_id
1 'polypeptide(L)'
;MKQNILKLLILSFDKKLSPDKKQLLEKKLKSDKKLRNQKHELNEVRELIKKQDYQFKPFFETRVMSKIENIKNEIDFISKLFFVYKRIFVFGLSAVCIILLIFYLTGNSIPFDNLFGTNYMNTDNLSAFLMFD
;
A
#
# COMPACT_ATOMS: atom_id res chain seq x y z
N MET A 1 -1.67 24.58 -24.59
CA MET A 1 -1.79 23.51 -25.61
C MET A 1 -0.45 22.85 -26.00
N LYS A 2 0.65 23.58 -26.25
CA LYS A 2 1.94 22.99 -26.69
C LYS A 2 2.53 21.93 -25.73
N GLN A 3 2.46 22.17 -24.41
CA GLN A 3 2.96 21.24 -23.39
C GLN A 3 2.24 19.88 -23.39
N ASN A 4 0.95 19.85 -23.77
CA ASN A 4 0.15 18.63 -23.77
C ASN A 4 0.55 17.67 -24.90
N ILE A 5 1.06 18.20 -26.02
CA ILE A 5 1.46 17.43 -27.19
C ILE A 5 2.86 16.82 -26.98
N LEU A 6 3.76 17.57 -26.34
CA LEU A 6 5.06 17.06 -25.92
C LEU A 6 4.91 15.91 -24.91
N LYS A 7 3.98 16.04 -23.96
CA LYS A 7 3.64 14.95 -23.03
C LYS A 7 3.12 13.73 -23.78
N LEU A 8 2.27 13.91 -24.80
CA LEU A 8 1.79 12.81 -25.65
C LEU A 8 2.93 12.17 -26.47
N LEU A 9 3.89 12.96 -26.95
CA LEU A 9 5.07 12.45 -27.64
C LEU A 9 5.92 11.59 -26.71
N ILE A 10 6.20 12.05 -25.49
CA ILE A 10 6.95 11.26 -24.50
C ILE A 10 6.19 9.97 -24.15
N LEU A 11 4.89 10.07 -23.87
CA LEU A 11 4.05 8.90 -23.57
C LEU A 11 4.00 7.89 -24.73
N SER A 12 4.20 8.32 -25.98
CA SER A 12 4.27 7.43 -27.13
C SER A 12 5.48 6.48 -27.10
N PHE A 13 6.53 6.84 -26.37
CA PHE A 13 7.73 6.03 -26.22
C PHE A 13 7.62 4.97 -25.12
N ASP A 14 6.83 5.25 -24.07
CA ASP A 14 6.68 4.38 -22.90
C ASP A 14 5.48 3.42 -23.02
N LYS A 15 4.38 3.86 -23.64
CA LYS A 15 3.11 3.13 -23.65
C LYS A 15 2.44 3.15 -25.02
N LYS A 16 1.65 2.11 -25.32
CA LYS A 16 0.77 2.12 -26.50
C LYS A 16 -0.29 3.22 -26.34
N LEU A 17 -0.26 4.22 -27.22
CA LEU A 17 -1.26 5.28 -27.28
C LEU A 17 -2.58 4.75 -27.84
N SER A 18 -3.70 5.27 -27.32
CA SER A 18 -5.03 5.10 -27.92
C SER A 18 -5.04 5.64 -29.36
N PRO A 19 -5.77 5.00 -30.30
CA PRO A 19 -5.81 5.38 -31.72
C PRO A 19 -6.10 6.88 -31.94
N ASP A 20 -7.01 7.48 -31.18
CA ASP A 20 -7.37 8.90 -31.30
C ASP A 20 -6.19 9.82 -30.97
N LYS A 21 -5.43 9.47 -29.92
CA LYS A 21 -4.25 10.23 -29.49
C LYS A 21 -3.09 10.07 -30.46
N LYS A 22 -2.97 8.89 -31.09
CA LYS A 22 -1.98 8.62 -32.13
C LYS A 22 -2.24 9.47 -33.38
N GLN A 23 -3.49 9.52 -33.86
CA GLN A 23 -3.86 10.37 -35.00
C GLN A 23 -3.63 11.86 -34.72
N LEU A 24 -3.97 12.33 -33.51
CA LEU A 24 -3.71 13.71 -33.09
C LEU A 24 -2.20 14.03 -33.09
N LEU A 25 -1.38 13.11 -32.61
CA LEU A 25 0.08 13.25 -32.57
C LEU A 25 0.67 13.25 -33.99
N GLU A 26 0.22 12.36 -34.87
CA GLU A 26 0.66 12.28 -36.27
C GLU A 26 0.29 13.53 -37.06
N LYS A 27 -0.94 14.04 -36.89
CA LYS A 27 -1.38 15.28 -37.54
C LYS A 27 -0.50 16.47 -37.12
N LYS A 28 -0.14 16.55 -35.85
CA LYS A 28 0.74 17.60 -35.32
C LYS A 28 2.20 17.44 -35.69
N LEU A 29 2.69 16.20 -35.78
CA LEU A 29 4.04 15.90 -36.30
C LEU A 29 4.18 16.32 -37.76
N LYS A 30 3.11 16.23 -38.58
CA LYS A 30 3.14 16.71 -39.97
C LYS A 30 3.22 18.25 -40.06
N SER A 31 2.53 18.97 -39.18
CA SER A 31 2.47 20.43 -39.22
C SER A 31 3.64 21.14 -38.55
N ASP A 32 4.26 20.55 -37.52
CA ASP A 32 5.24 21.23 -36.68
C ASP A 32 6.66 20.68 -36.90
N LYS A 33 7.56 21.50 -37.46
CA LYS A 33 8.98 21.17 -37.65
C LYS A 33 9.71 21.00 -36.31
N LYS A 34 9.37 21.78 -35.29
CA LYS A 34 10.01 21.72 -33.97
C LYS A 34 9.70 20.40 -33.27
N LEU A 35 8.47 19.91 -33.36
CA LEU A 35 8.05 18.64 -32.77
C LEU A 35 8.72 17.42 -33.44
N ARG A 36 8.98 17.50 -34.74
CA ARG A 36 9.74 16.46 -35.47
C ARG A 36 11.20 16.40 -35.03
N ASN A 37 11.84 17.56 -34.89
CA ASN A 37 13.23 17.62 -34.40
C ASN A 37 13.33 17.05 -32.98
N GLN A 38 12.41 17.41 -32.10
CA GLN A 38 12.37 16.85 -30.74
C GLN A 38 12.17 15.33 -30.73
N LYS A 39 11.32 14.80 -31.61
CA LYS A 39 11.17 13.34 -31.76
C LYS A 39 12.46 12.69 -32.25
N HIS A 40 13.19 13.35 -33.15
CA HIS A 40 14.47 12.86 -33.67
C HIS A 40 15.53 12.81 -32.57
N GLU A 41 15.71 13.91 -31.82
CA GLU A 41 16.66 14.00 -30.70
C GLU A 41 16.38 12.91 -29.64
N LEU A 42 15.11 12.70 -29.29
CA LEU A 42 14.72 11.64 -28.35
C LEU A 42 15.03 10.22 -28.88
N ASN A 43 14.87 10.00 -30.18
CA ASN A 43 15.23 8.75 -30.82
C ASN A 43 16.75 8.52 -30.80
N GLU A 44 17.54 9.55 -31.09
CA GLU A 44 19.00 9.46 -31.05
C GLU A 44 19.50 9.11 -29.66
N VAL A 45 19.00 9.79 -28.62
CA VAL A 45 19.33 9.48 -27.23
C VAL A 45 18.94 8.03 -26.89
N ARG A 46 17.78 7.56 -27.33
CA ARG A 46 17.36 6.18 -27.09
C ARG A 46 18.28 5.16 -27.76
N GLU A 47 18.70 5.41 -28.98
CA GLU A 47 19.63 4.53 -29.69
C GLU A 47 21.02 4.52 -29.04
N LEU A 48 21.48 5.65 -28.49
CA LEU A 48 22.71 5.71 -27.70
C LEU A 48 22.62 4.86 -26.43
N ILE A 49 21.50 4.96 -25.70
CA ILE A 49 21.27 4.18 -24.47
C ILE A 49 21.11 2.68 -24.78
N LYS A 50 20.48 2.34 -25.91
CA LYS A 50 20.26 0.94 -26.31
C LYS A 50 21.57 0.23 -26.68
N LYS A 51 22.56 0.96 -27.17
CA LYS A 51 23.89 0.43 -27.49
C LYS A 51 24.79 0.26 -26.26
N GLN A 52 24.36 0.72 -25.09
CA GLN A 52 25.09 0.53 -23.86
C GLN A 52 24.92 -0.92 -23.39
N ASP A 53 26.04 -1.64 -23.29
CA ASP A 53 26.04 -2.96 -22.69
C ASP A 53 26.05 -2.81 -21.17
N TYR A 54 24.96 -3.21 -20.52
CA TYR A 54 24.80 -3.03 -19.08
C TYR A 54 25.58 -4.13 -18.35
N GLN A 55 26.70 -3.74 -17.74
CA GLN A 55 27.43 -4.64 -16.84
C GLN A 55 26.75 -4.64 -15.47
N PHE A 56 25.82 -5.58 -15.28
CA PHE A 56 25.24 -5.82 -13.96
C PHE A 56 26.26 -6.52 -13.06
N LYS A 57 26.17 -6.26 -11.76
CA LYS A 57 26.93 -7.00 -10.75
C LYS A 57 26.62 -8.51 -10.88
N PRO A 58 27.57 -9.41 -10.59
CA PRO A 58 27.34 -10.86 -10.61
C PRO A 58 26.07 -11.26 -9.84
N PHE A 59 25.39 -12.31 -10.32
CA PHE A 59 24.15 -12.85 -9.72
C PHE A 59 23.03 -11.81 -9.56
N PHE A 60 22.97 -10.81 -10.43
CA PHE A 60 21.90 -9.81 -10.41
C PHE A 60 20.52 -10.46 -10.57
N GLU A 61 20.36 -11.33 -11.57
CA GLU A 61 19.11 -12.05 -11.82
C GLU A 61 18.66 -12.84 -10.60
N THR A 62 19.56 -13.62 -10.00
CA THR A 62 19.29 -14.41 -8.80
C THR A 62 18.83 -13.54 -7.63
N ARG A 63 19.45 -12.38 -7.41
CA ARG A 63 19.05 -11.45 -6.34
C ARG A 63 17.69 -10.82 -6.60
N VAL A 64 17.38 -10.50 -7.85
CA VAL A 64 16.07 -9.96 -8.22
C VAL A 64 14.99 -11.03 -8.02
N MET A 65 15.21 -12.25 -8.50
CA MET A 65 14.26 -13.35 -8.34
C MET A 65 14.03 -13.71 -6.87
N SER A 66 15.11 -13.81 -6.07
CA SER A 66 15.00 -14.04 -4.63
C SER A 66 14.20 -12.94 -3.93
N LYS A 67 14.38 -11.67 -4.31
CA LYS A 67 13.61 -10.57 -3.74
C LYS A 67 12.13 -10.63 -4.10
N ILE A 68 11.80 -11.00 -5.35
CA ILE A 68 10.41 -11.19 -5.79
C ILE A 68 9.76 -12.34 -5.03
N GLU A 69 10.47 -13.45 -4.85
CA GLU A 69 9.98 -14.61 -4.12
C GLU A 69 9.73 -14.29 -2.64
N ASN A 70 10.64 -13.57 -1.99
CA ASN A 70 10.46 -13.13 -0.60
C ASN A 70 9.21 -12.26 -0.43
N ILE A 71 9.00 -11.28 -1.32
CA ILE A 71 7.81 -10.42 -1.28
C ILE A 71 6.53 -11.25 -1.45
N LYS A 72 6.52 -12.22 -2.37
CA LYS A 72 5.38 -13.11 -2.57
C LYS A 72 5.09 -13.95 -1.31
N ASN A 73 6.13 -14.50 -0.68
CA ASN A 73 6.01 -15.30 0.53
C ASN A 73 5.51 -14.48 1.73
N GLU A 74 5.93 -13.21 1.86
CA GLU A 74 5.43 -12.31 2.91
C GLU A 74 3.93 -12.02 2.73
N ILE A 75 3.48 -11.76 1.49
CA ILE A 75 2.05 -11.53 1.19
C ILE A 75 1.22 -12.78 1.50
N ASP A 76 1.72 -13.96 1.13
CA ASP A 76 1.06 -15.24 1.43
C ASP A 76 1.03 -15.52 2.95
N PHE A 77 2.09 -15.19 3.68
CA PHE A 77 2.15 -15.35 5.14
C PHE A 77 1.14 -14.45 5.84
N ILE A 78 1.08 -13.16 5.48
CA ILE A 78 0.12 -12.20 6.06
C ILE A 78 -1.32 -12.68 5.78
N SER A 79 -1.60 -13.14 4.56
CA SER A 79 -2.91 -13.64 4.18
C SER A 79 -3.32 -14.87 5.00
N LYS A 80 -2.39 -15.81 5.23
CA LYS A 80 -2.61 -16.97 6.11
C LYS A 80 -2.80 -16.56 7.57
N LEU A 81 -2.04 -15.58 8.06
CA LEU A 81 -2.16 -15.06 9.42
C LEU A 81 -3.54 -14.43 9.65
N PHE A 82 -4.04 -13.62 8.70
CA PHE A 82 -5.38 -13.05 8.75
C PHE A 82 -6.48 -14.13 8.79
N PHE A 83 -6.30 -15.23 8.06
CA PHE A 83 -7.26 -16.33 8.07
C PHE A 83 -7.35 -17.00 9.45
N VAL A 84 -6.20 -17.29 10.08
CA VAL A 84 -6.15 -17.86 11.44
C VAL A 84 -6.70 -16.86 12.46
N TYR A 85 -6.31 -15.60 12.36
CA TYR A 85 -6.78 -14.52 13.24
C TYR A 85 -8.30 -14.37 13.19
N LYS A 86 -8.91 -14.40 11.99
CA LYS A 86 -10.37 -14.31 11.84
C LYS A 86 -11.08 -15.41 12.62
N ARG A 87 -10.56 -16.64 12.62
CA ARG A 87 -11.14 -17.76 13.36
C ARG A 87 -11.11 -17.49 14.87
N ILE A 88 -9.98 -17.05 15.39
CA ILE A 88 -9.80 -16.74 16.82
C ILE A 88 -10.69 -15.54 17.22
N PHE A 89 -10.72 -14.50 16.38
CA PHE A 89 -11.52 -13.30 16.60
C PHE A 89 -13.03 -13.61 16.70
N VAL A 90 -13.55 -14.52 15.86
CA VAL A 90 -14.97 -14.93 15.93
C VAL A 90 -15.30 -15.60 17.27
N PHE A 91 -14.42 -16.44 17.81
CA PHE A 91 -14.64 -17.05 19.14
C PHE A 91 -14.56 -16.01 20.26
N GLY A 92 -13.57 -15.10 20.21
CA GLY A 92 -13.44 -14.03 21.20
C GLY A 92 -14.64 -13.08 21.18
N LEU A 93 -15.08 -12.66 19.99
CA LEU A 93 -16.25 -11.80 19.82
C LEU A 93 -17.52 -12.51 20.30
N SER A 94 -17.69 -13.79 19.98
CA SER A 94 -18.83 -14.59 20.44
C SER A 94 -18.89 -14.66 21.97
N ALA A 95 -17.77 -14.91 22.64
CA ALA A 95 -17.72 -14.93 24.10
C ALA A 95 -18.13 -13.58 24.73
N VAL A 96 -17.62 -12.47 24.19
CA VAL A 96 -17.99 -11.12 24.65
C VAL A 96 -19.49 -10.85 24.42
N CYS A 97 -20.03 -11.22 23.25
CA CYS A 97 -21.45 -11.09 22.95
C CYS A 97 -22.32 -11.94 23.89
N ILE A 98 -21.92 -13.17 24.19
CA ILE A 98 -22.63 -14.05 25.14
C ILE A 98 -22.63 -13.44 26.53
N ILE A 99 -21.49 -12.93 26.98
CA ILE A 99 -21.37 -12.26 28.28
C ILE A 99 -22.32 -11.06 28.33
N LEU A 100 -22.28 -10.17 27.33
CA LEU A 100 -23.18 -9.02 27.22
C LEU A 100 -24.66 -9.43 27.21
N LEU A 101 -25.00 -10.52 26.50
CA LEU A 101 -26.36 -11.05 26.44
C LEU A 101 -26.85 -11.53 27.82
N ILE A 102 -26.02 -12.28 28.54
CA ILE A 102 -26.33 -12.75 29.90
C ILE A 102 -26.55 -11.57 30.84
N PHE A 103 -25.71 -10.53 30.75
CA PHE A 103 -25.87 -9.30 31.54
C PHE A 103 -27.16 -8.55 31.21
N TYR A 104 -27.47 -8.38 29.92
CA TYR A 104 -28.72 -7.75 29.50
C TYR A 104 -29.96 -8.47 30.06
N LEU A 105 -29.96 -9.81 30.02
CA LEU A 105 -31.08 -10.62 30.52
C LEU A 105 -31.22 -10.61 32.04
N THR A 106 -30.11 -10.48 32.78
CA THR A 106 -30.12 -10.44 34.25
C THR A 106 -30.40 -9.05 34.82
N GLY A 107 -30.54 -8.02 33.96
CA GLY A 107 -30.88 -6.66 34.39
C GLY A 107 -29.78 -5.96 35.19
N ASN A 108 -28.56 -6.51 35.21
CA ASN A 108 -27.43 -5.93 35.92
C ASN A 108 -26.75 -4.86 35.06
N SER A 109 -26.66 -3.62 35.57
CA SER A 109 -25.81 -2.57 35.01
C SER A 109 -24.35 -2.85 35.37
N ILE A 110 -23.48 -3.02 34.39
CA ILE A 110 -22.04 -3.12 34.63
C ILE A 110 -21.50 -1.71 34.93
N PRO A 111 -20.96 -1.43 36.13
CA PRO A 111 -20.22 -0.20 36.35
C PRO A 111 -18.98 -0.25 35.45
N PHE A 112 -18.81 0.74 34.58
CA PHE A 112 -17.65 0.84 33.68
C PHE A 112 -16.32 0.74 34.45
N ASP A 113 -16.32 1.14 35.71
CA ASP A 113 -15.15 1.12 36.59
C ASP A 113 -14.64 -0.28 36.95
N ASN A 114 -15.53 -1.28 36.95
CA ASN A 114 -15.15 -2.68 37.20
C ASN A 114 -14.48 -3.34 35.97
N LEU A 115 -14.82 -2.91 34.76
CA LEU A 115 -14.30 -3.49 33.51
C LEU A 115 -12.88 -3.04 33.18
N PHE A 116 -12.55 -1.79 33.52
CA PHE A 116 -11.24 -1.20 33.25
C PHE A 116 -10.29 -1.24 34.47
N GLY A 117 -10.72 -1.85 35.57
CA GLY A 117 -9.92 -1.98 36.79
C GLY A 117 -9.65 -0.64 37.48
N THR A 118 -10.41 0.41 37.20
CA THR A 118 -10.27 1.72 37.83
C THR A 118 -10.76 1.74 39.28
N ASN A 119 -11.42 0.68 39.74
CA ASN A 119 -11.75 0.48 41.17
C ASN A 119 -10.54 0.48 42.10
N TYR A 120 -9.35 0.13 41.61
CA TYR A 120 -8.11 0.22 42.40
C TYR A 120 -7.58 1.65 42.52
N MET A 121 -8.07 2.57 41.68
CA MET A 121 -7.75 4.00 41.74
C MET A 121 -8.72 4.77 42.65
N ASN A 122 -9.65 4.07 43.32
CA ASN A 122 -10.56 4.71 44.27
C ASN A 122 -9.74 5.25 45.46
N THR A 123 -9.88 6.54 45.73
CA THR A 123 -9.02 7.34 46.62
C THR A 123 -8.96 6.82 48.05
N ASP A 124 -9.91 5.98 48.45
CA ASP A 124 -9.99 5.37 49.78
C ASP A 124 -8.81 4.42 50.07
N ASN A 125 -8.28 3.74 49.03
CA ASN A 125 -7.08 2.90 49.16
C ASN A 125 -5.78 3.70 49.01
N LEU A 126 -5.83 4.87 48.36
CA LEU A 126 -4.69 5.78 48.22
C LEU A 126 -4.34 6.42 49.56
N SER A 127 -5.35 6.79 50.37
CA SER A 127 -5.15 7.26 51.74
C SER A 127 -4.52 6.20 52.65
N ALA A 128 -4.90 4.93 52.48
CA ALA A 128 -4.31 3.83 53.26
C ALA A 128 -2.85 3.57 52.86
N PHE A 129 -2.51 3.69 51.58
CA PHE A 129 -1.13 3.55 51.09
C PHE A 129 -0.24 4.73 51.49
N LEU A 130 -0.77 5.96 51.51
CA LEU A 130 -0.04 7.17 51.92
C LEU A 130 0.11 7.33 53.45
N MET A 131 -0.60 6.54 54.26
CA MET A 131 -0.48 6.53 55.72
C MET A 131 0.59 5.55 56.25
N PHE A 132 1.14 4.70 55.39
CA PHE A 132 2.15 3.69 55.77
C PHE A 132 3.57 4.00 55.23
N ASP A 133 3.83 5.26 54.84
CA ASP A 133 5.17 5.80 54.58
C ASP A 133 5.49 6.94 55.56
#